data_AF-A0A350Y9U5-F1
#
_entry.id   AF-A0A350Y9U5-F1
#
_cell.length_a   1.000
_cell.length_b   1.000
_cell.length_c   1.000
_cell.angle_alpha   90.00
_cell.angle_beta   90.00
_cell.angle_gamma   90.00
#
_symmetry.space_group_name_H-M   'P 1'
#
loop_
_entity.id
_entity.type
_entity.pdbx_description
1 polymer ?
#
loop_
_entity_poly.entity_id
_entity_poly.type
_entity_poly.pdbx_seq_one_letter_code
_entity_poly.pdbx_strand_id
1 'polypeptide(L)'
;MPTKQPTRGKFKTTQKDTSLDEQLSLDLGDYSRPKISDSIDVAAYSHLLPAKPTVVFDTYWRFAAERQKVFFKKLRGEPMPWTEDPIISTFKFTNAYRASDRTSQYLIRHVIYREDLPSTPEEVFFRIILFKIFNKIETWRLLENRLGNIIYAEYSFKRYDEILTKAIENGQSIYSAAYIMPSGGKGLRHTRKHHTHLNLIERMMTDELPKKLTDAPNMHRGFDLLREYPTIGDFLAYQFITDVNYSEITNFSEMSFVVPGPGALDGIRKCFADLGGLNEPEIIKLMAKNQKFEFERLGLDFHSIFGRPLQLIDCQNLFCEVDKYSRIKHPEISGISGRTRIKQKYSANRQPIDYWYPPKWGINETVKQYKENYVNTNLKSKLGVV
;
A
#
# COMPACT_ATOMS: atom_id res chain seq x y z
N MET A 1 -52.84 -27.61 -4.79
CA MET A 1 -52.50 -28.99 -5.22
C MET A 1 -53.33 -29.32 -6.44
N PRO A 2 -52.88 -30.16 -7.39
CA PRO A 2 -51.54 -30.34 -7.97
C PRO A 2 -51.58 -30.17 -9.51
N THR A 3 -50.42 -29.99 -10.18
CA THR A 3 -50.11 -30.49 -11.55
C THR A 3 -48.71 -29.96 -11.94
N LYS A 4 -47.68 -30.77 -11.69
CA LYS A 4 -46.98 -31.62 -12.68
C LYS A 4 -46.23 -30.84 -13.77
N GLN A 5 -44.90 -30.85 -13.64
CA GLN A 5 -43.92 -30.55 -14.69
C GLN A 5 -44.20 -31.32 -15.99
N PRO A 6 -43.75 -30.80 -17.14
CA PRO A 6 -43.20 -31.59 -18.22
C PRO A 6 -41.67 -31.53 -18.22
N THR A 7 -41.07 -32.65 -18.62
CA THR A 7 -39.64 -32.92 -18.67
C THR A 7 -39.07 -32.73 -20.09
N ARG A 8 -37.79 -32.32 -20.10
CA ARG A 8 -36.71 -32.63 -21.07
C ARG A 8 -36.86 -32.22 -22.54
N GLY A 9 -35.99 -31.29 -22.95
CA GLY A 9 -35.36 -31.28 -24.28
C GLY A 9 -33.83 -31.32 -24.13
N LYS A 10 -33.22 -32.45 -24.50
CA LYS A 10 -31.76 -32.58 -24.71
C LYS A 10 -31.41 -31.93 -26.05
N PHE A 11 -30.43 -31.03 -26.06
CA PHE A 11 -29.62 -30.77 -27.25
C PHE A 11 -28.16 -31.14 -26.97
N LYS A 12 -27.58 -31.93 -27.86
CA LYS A 12 -26.23 -32.48 -27.82
C LYS A 12 -25.35 -31.72 -28.82
N THR A 13 -24.10 -31.48 -28.40
CA THR A 13 -22.86 -31.27 -29.19
C THR A 13 -22.80 -30.00 -30.05
N THR A 14 -21.72 -29.21 -30.05
CA THR A 14 -20.37 -29.58 -30.52
C THR A 14 -19.22 -28.69 -30.00
N GLN A 15 -18.08 -29.33 -29.75
CA GLN A 15 -16.66 -28.91 -29.90
C GLN A 15 -16.13 -27.59 -29.30
N LYS A 16 -15.34 -27.77 -28.23
CA LYS A 16 -13.96 -27.30 -28.00
C LYS A 16 -13.60 -25.91 -28.55
N ASP A 17 -13.42 -24.98 -27.62
CA ASP A 17 -12.25 -24.11 -27.65
C ASP A 17 -11.52 -24.22 -26.30
N THR A 18 -10.28 -24.67 -26.35
CA THR A 18 -9.39 -24.90 -25.21
C THR A 18 -8.71 -23.58 -24.84
N SER A 19 -9.15 -22.93 -23.76
CA SER A 19 -8.37 -21.85 -23.12
C SER A 19 -7.98 -22.24 -21.70
N LEU A 20 -6.74 -22.73 -21.57
CA LEU A 20 -5.72 -22.51 -20.52
C LEU A 20 -6.06 -21.80 -19.19
N ASP A 21 -7.21 -22.06 -18.58
CA ASP A 21 -7.55 -21.64 -17.21
C ASP A 21 -7.92 -22.87 -16.34
N GLU A 22 -7.15 -23.96 -16.48
CA GLU A 22 -7.24 -25.07 -15.55
C GLU A 22 -6.59 -24.68 -14.22
N GLN A 23 -7.45 -24.38 -13.24
CA GLN A 23 -7.09 -24.17 -11.84
C GLN A 23 -6.29 -25.35 -11.30
N LEU A 24 -5.00 -25.14 -11.05
CA LEU A 24 -4.27 -25.97 -10.11
C LEU A 24 -4.84 -25.70 -8.71
N SER A 25 -5.57 -26.67 -8.16
CA SER A 25 -5.81 -26.74 -6.72
C SER A 25 -4.44 -26.90 -6.05
N LEU A 26 -3.89 -25.79 -5.58
CA LEU A 26 -2.66 -25.81 -4.79
C LEU A 26 -2.99 -26.44 -3.44
N ASP A 27 -2.55 -27.68 -3.26
CA ASP A 27 -2.28 -28.26 -1.96
C ASP A 27 -1.16 -27.41 -1.36
N LEU A 28 -1.52 -26.47 -0.49
CA LEU A 28 -0.58 -25.72 0.33
C LEU A 28 0.00 -26.75 1.30
N GLY A 29 1.02 -27.48 0.84
CA GLY A 29 1.59 -28.64 1.52
C GLY A 29 1.79 -28.39 3.02
N ASP A 30 1.73 -29.48 3.78
CA ASP A 30 1.87 -29.45 5.24
C ASP A 30 3.11 -28.64 5.62
N TYR A 31 2.89 -27.42 6.15
CA TYR A 31 3.93 -26.62 6.78
C TYR A 31 4.29 -27.34 8.06
N SER A 32 5.05 -28.43 7.91
CA SER A 32 5.44 -29.31 8.99
C SER A 32 6.08 -28.43 10.05
N ARG A 33 5.57 -28.57 11.28
CA ARG A 33 6.05 -27.85 12.47
C ARG A 33 7.58 -27.78 12.44
N PRO A 34 8.19 -26.58 12.36
CA PRO A 34 9.54 -26.45 12.83
C PRO A 34 9.51 -26.93 14.29
N LYS A 35 10.43 -27.80 14.68
CA LYS A 35 10.67 -28.04 16.12
C LYS A 35 10.93 -26.66 16.72
N ILE A 36 9.98 -26.16 17.50
CA ILE A 36 10.17 -24.94 18.28
C ILE A 36 11.28 -25.29 19.26
N SER A 37 12.50 -24.84 19.00
CA SER A 37 13.45 -24.73 20.10
C SER A 37 12.97 -23.53 20.90
N ASP A 38 12.33 -23.79 22.04
CA ASP A 38 11.78 -22.77 22.92
C ASP A 38 12.83 -21.79 23.48
N SER A 39 14.13 -21.99 23.19
CA SER A 39 15.18 -21.01 23.45
C SER A 39 15.39 -20.13 22.21
N ILE A 40 14.78 -18.94 22.21
CA ILE A 40 15.27 -17.83 21.39
C ILE A 40 16.74 -17.58 21.77
N ASP A 41 17.64 -17.55 20.79
CA ASP A 41 19.05 -17.24 21.03
C ASP A 41 19.19 -15.79 21.56
N VAL A 42 19.25 -15.66 22.89
CA VAL A 42 19.31 -14.37 23.58
C VAL A 42 20.49 -13.52 23.10
N ALA A 43 21.61 -14.14 22.71
CA ALA A 43 22.77 -13.42 22.21
C ALA A 43 22.45 -12.74 20.86
N ALA A 44 21.75 -13.44 19.97
CA ALA A 44 21.37 -12.94 18.65
C ALA A 44 20.38 -11.76 18.69
N TYR A 45 19.68 -11.55 19.80
CA TYR A 45 18.69 -10.46 19.98
C TYR A 45 19.05 -9.48 21.10
N SER A 46 20.29 -9.51 21.58
CA SER A 46 20.74 -8.68 22.71
C SER A 46 20.52 -7.18 22.49
N HIS A 47 20.62 -6.70 21.25
CA HIS A 47 20.37 -5.31 20.85
C HIS A 47 18.88 -4.90 20.85
N LEU A 48 17.96 -5.85 21.01
CA LEU A 48 16.53 -5.59 21.18
C LEU A 48 16.10 -5.56 22.65
N LEU A 49 16.95 -6.01 23.57
CA LEU A 49 16.60 -6.06 24.99
C LEU A 49 16.25 -4.65 25.52
N PRO A 50 15.22 -4.52 26.38
CA PRO A 50 14.48 -5.61 27.02
C PRO A 50 13.26 -6.13 26.23
N ALA A 51 13.06 -5.70 24.97
CA ALA A 51 11.99 -6.25 24.13
C ALA A 51 12.25 -7.73 23.81
N LYS A 52 11.19 -8.51 23.76
CA LYS A 52 11.25 -9.96 23.54
C LYS A 52 10.63 -10.29 22.17
N PRO A 53 11.46 -10.52 21.14
CA PRO A 53 10.96 -10.88 19.82
C PRO A 53 10.31 -12.28 19.84
N THR A 54 9.54 -12.59 18.82
CA THR A 54 9.06 -13.94 18.49
C THR A 54 9.69 -14.40 17.18
N VAL A 55 9.39 -15.62 16.73
CA VAL A 55 9.78 -16.11 15.38
C VAL A 55 9.22 -15.24 14.22
N VAL A 56 8.18 -14.44 14.47
CA VAL A 56 7.62 -13.53 13.46
C VAL A 56 8.53 -12.33 13.24
N PHE A 57 9.39 -11.96 14.20
CA PHE A 57 10.38 -10.91 14.03
C PHE A 57 11.33 -11.19 12.86
N ASP A 58 11.92 -12.39 12.80
CA ASP A 58 12.76 -12.79 11.66
C ASP A 58 11.94 -12.88 10.36
N THR A 59 10.68 -13.29 10.47
CA THR A 59 9.76 -13.34 9.33
C THR A 59 9.51 -11.95 8.74
N TYR A 60 9.49 -10.91 9.56
CA TYR A 60 9.38 -9.53 9.10
C TYR A 60 10.51 -9.17 8.12
N TRP A 61 11.75 -9.46 8.50
CA TRP A 61 12.92 -9.11 7.69
C TRP A 61 13.03 -9.97 6.44
N ARG A 62 12.75 -11.28 6.56
CA ARG A 62 12.69 -12.20 5.41
C ARG A 62 11.62 -11.77 4.41
N PHE A 63 10.44 -11.38 4.89
CA PHE A 63 9.36 -10.85 4.06
C PHE A 63 9.77 -9.55 3.35
N ALA A 64 10.39 -8.61 4.07
CA ALA A 64 10.86 -7.35 3.47
C ALA A 64 11.86 -7.59 2.34
N ALA A 65 12.86 -8.45 2.57
CA ALA A 65 13.85 -8.83 1.56
C ALA A 65 13.22 -9.53 0.36
N GLU A 66 12.31 -10.48 0.59
CA GLU A 66 11.66 -11.21 -0.51
C GLU A 66 10.75 -10.30 -1.34
N ARG A 67 9.99 -9.40 -0.70
CA ARG A 67 9.18 -8.42 -1.43
C ARG A 67 10.03 -7.47 -2.26
N GLN A 68 11.21 -7.12 -1.76
CA GLN A 68 12.12 -6.25 -2.47
C GLN A 68 12.81 -6.94 -3.66
N LYS A 69 13.15 -8.23 -3.53
CA LYS A 69 13.58 -9.07 -4.67
C LYS A 69 12.52 -9.11 -5.76
N VAL A 70 11.27 -9.40 -5.40
CA VAL A 70 10.14 -9.41 -6.35
C VAL A 70 9.95 -8.03 -7.00
N PHE A 71 10.08 -6.93 -6.26
CA PHE A 71 10.01 -5.58 -6.82
C PHE A 71 11.06 -5.39 -7.92
N PHE A 72 12.32 -5.74 -7.65
CA PHE A 72 13.39 -5.55 -8.62
C PHE A 72 13.28 -6.48 -9.85
N LYS A 73 12.83 -7.73 -9.68
CA LYS A 73 12.52 -8.61 -10.83
C LYS A 73 11.43 -8.01 -11.73
N LYS A 74 10.38 -7.43 -11.14
CA LYS A 74 9.33 -6.71 -11.88
C LYS A 74 9.86 -5.46 -12.57
N LEU A 75 10.67 -4.66 -11.88
CA LEU A 75 11.30 -3.46 -12.41
C LEU A 75 12.14 -3.78 -13.65
N ARG A 76 12.80 -4.94 -13.65
CA ARG A 76 13.62 -5.47 -14.74
C ARG A 76 12.84 -6.16 -15.86
N GLY A 77 11.52 -6.31 -15.70
CA GLY A 77 10.69 -7.00 -16.69
C GLY A 77 10.95 -8.51 -16.78
N GLU A 78 11.49 -9.12 -15.71
CA GLU A 78 11.71 -10.58 -15.69
C GLU A 78 10.38 -11.35 -15.76
N PRO A 79 10.36 -12.52 -16.41
CA PRO A 79 9.18 -13.36 -16.47
C PRO A 79 8.81 -13.93 -15.09
N MET A 80 7.55 -14.34 -14.93
CA MET A 80 7.12 -15.10 -13.76
C MET A 80 7.69 -16.53 -13.78
N PRO A 81 7.86 -17.18 -12.61
CA PRO A 81 7.54 -16.70 -11.27
C PRO A 81 8.60 -15.73 -10.71
N TRP A 82 8.16 -14.67 -10.02
CA TRP A 82 9.09 -13.72 -9.40
C TRP A 82 9.61 -14.18 -8.03
N THR A 83 8.95 -15.15 -7.39
CA THR A 83 9.33 -15.68 -6.08
C THR A 83 8.95 -17.15 -6.01
N GLU A 84 9.68 -17.90 -5.20
CA GLU A 84 9.38 -19.28 -4.84
C GLU A 84 8.50 -19.35 -3.58
N ASP A 85 8.28 -18.22 -2.89
CA ASP A 85 7.42 -18.16 -1.72
C ASP A 85 5.94 -18.35 -2.13
N PRO A 86 5.27 -19.43 -1.68
CA PRO A 86 3.91 -19.75 -2.09
C PRO A 86 2.88 -18.77 -1.55
N ILE A 87 3.15 -18.09 -0.42
CA ILE A 87 2.25 -17.11 0.18
C ILE A 87 2.33 -15.81 -0.62
N ILE A 88 3.53 -15.32 -0.94
CA ILE A 88 3.72 -14.08 -1.71
C ILE A 88 3.22 -14.24 -3.16
N SER A 89 3.40 -15.41 -3.76
CA SER A 89 2.88 -15.69 -5.12
C SER A 89 1.35 -15.78 -5.16
N THR A 90 0.71 -16.25 -4.08
CA THR A 90 -0.76 -16.45 -4.02
C THR A 90 -1.52 -15.19 -3.61
N PHE A 91 -1.00 -14.41 -2.66
CA PHE A 91 -1.75 -13.33 -2.01
C PHE A 91 -1.22 -11.93 -2.33
N LYS A 92 -2.10 -10.93 -2.24
CA LYS A 92 -1.75 -9.54 -2.54
C LYS A 92 -1.02 -8.89 -1.34
N PHE A 93 0.23 -8.50 -1.59
CA PHE A 93 1.03 -7.69 -0.67
C PHE A 93 1.52 -6.40 -1.32
N THR A 94 1.79 -5.37 -0.52
CA THR A 94 2.45 -4.15 -0.97
C THR A 94 3.95 -4.39 -1.21
N ASN A 95 4.66 -3.43 -1.78
CA ASN A 95 6.12 -3.44 -1.81
C ASN A 95 6.71 -3.06 -0.44
N ALA A 96 8.00 -3.31 -0.24
CA ALA A 96 8.71 -2.91 0.97
C ALA A 96 8.71 -1.38 1.12
N TYR A 97 8.87 -0.66 0.01
CA TYR A 97 8.73 0.80 -0.05
C TYR A 97 7.32 1.17 -0.49
N ARG A 98 6.57 1.90 0.35
CA ARG A 98 5.19 2.32 0.07
C ARG A 98 5.09 3.10 -1.23
N ALA A 99 6.07 3.98 -1.49
CA ALA A 99 6.07 4.81 -2.69
C ALA A 99 6.17 3.98 -3.97
N SER A 100 6.67 2.75 -3.92
CA SER A 100 6.74 1.83 -5.07
C SER A 100 5.43 1.11 -5.38
N ASP A 101 4.39 1.25 -4.55
CA ASP A 101 3.09 0.68 -4.86
C ASP A 101 2.43 1.39 -6.04
N ARG A 102 1.67 0.66 -6.87
CA ARG A 102 1.02 1.20 -8.07
C ARG A 102 0.16 2.43 -7.79
N THR A 103 -0.61 2.41 -6.70
CA THR A 103 -1.46 3.55 -6.31
C THR A 103 -0.62 4.75 -5.86
N SER A 104 0.49 4.53 -5.16
CA SER A 104 1.42 5.58 -4.77
C SER A 104 2.13 6.18 -5.98
N GLN A 105 2.60 5.34 -6.91
CA GLN A 105 3.20 5.77 -8.18
C GLN A 105 2.21 6.58 -9.02
N TYR A 106 0.94 6.17 -9.05
CA TYR A 106 -0.11 6.94 -9.73
C TYR A 106 -0.33 8.31 -9.07
N LEU A 107 -0.43 8.36 -7.74
CA LEU A 107 -0.52 9.63 -7.01
C LEU A 107 0.66 10.54 -7.38
N ILE A 108 1.88 10.05 -7.22
CA ILE A 108 3.09 10.86 -7.42
C ILE A 108 3.12 11.41 -8.86
N ARG A 109 3.03 10.54 -9.88
CA ARG A 109 3.21 10.96 -11.27
C ARG A 109 2.00 11.61 -11.93
N HIS A 110 0.79 11.15 -11.62
CA HIS A 110 -0.40 11.52 -12.40
C HIS A 110 -1.35 12.45 -11.65
N VAL A 111 -1.10 12.71 -10.35
CA VAL A 111 -1.92 13.57 -9.49
C VAL A 111 -1.11 14.75 -8.95
N ILE A 112 0.09 14.49 -8.42
CA ILE A 112 0.95 15.52 -7.81
C ILE A 112 1.74 16.28 -8.88
N TYR A 113 2.65 15.58 -9.58
CA TYR A 113 3.61 16.19 -10.49
C TYR A 113 3.09 16.17 -11.93
N ARG A 114 2.17 17.09 -12.23
CA ARG A 114 1.54 17.29 -13.54
C ARG A 114 1.92 18.66 -14.09
N GLU A 115 2.81 18.67 -15.08
CA GLU A 115 3.30 19.91 -15.73
C GLU A 115 2.20 20.65 -16.51
N ASP A 116 1.16 19.93 -16.92
CA ASP A 116 0.00 20.46 -17.63
C ASP A 116 -1.06 21.10 -16.71
N LEU A 117 -0.89 21.03 -15.39
CA LEU A 117 -1.86 21.54 -14.41
C LEU A 117 -1.23 22.59 -13.47
N PRO A 118 -2.03 23.49 -12.88
CA PRO A 118 -1.57 24.40 -11.84
C PRO A 118 -0.92 23.66 -10.65
N SER A 119 0.19 24.21 -10.16
CA SER A 119 1.03 23.62 -9.12
C SER A 119 0.99 24.35 -7.78
N THR A 120 0.03 25.25 -7.56
CA THR A 120 -0.11 25.92 -6.25
C THR A 120 -0.41 24.90 -5.14
N PRO A 121 -0.05 25.17 -3.88
CA PRO A 121 -0.34 24.27 -2.77
C PRO A 121 -1.81 23.85 -2.68
N GLU A 122 -2.75 24.76 -2.96
CA GLU A 122 -4.20 24.52 -2.95
C GLU A 122 -4.60 23.51 -4.02
N GLU A 123 -4.11 23.71 -5.25
CA GLU A 123 -4.39 22.88 -6.41
C GLU A 123 -3.85 21.46 -6.24
N VAL A 124 -2.60 21.36 -5.78
CA VAL A 124 -1.96 20.07 -5.50
C VAL A 124 -2.65 19.36 -4.33
N PHE A 125 -2.95 20.07 -3.24
CA PHE A 125 -3.63 19.50 -2.08
C PHE A 125 -5.01 18.96 -2.45
N PHE A 126 -5.81 19.75 -3.16
CA PHE A 126 -7.14 19.34 -3.63
C PHE A 126 -7.07 18.03 -4.41
N ARG A 127 -6.14 17.93 -5.39
CA ARG A 127 -5.94 16.72 -6.18
C ARG A 127 -5.51 15.52 -5.31
N ILE A 128 -4.58 15.72 -4.38
CA ILE A 128 -4.11 14.65 -3.46
C ILE A 128 -5.28 14.11 -2.63
N ILE A 129 -6.02 14.98 -1.94
CA ILE A 129 -7.09 14.55 -1.04
C ILE A 129 -8.25 13.92 -1.81
N LEU A 130 -8.65 14.52 -2.94
CA LEU A 130 -9.65 13.94 -3.83
C LEU A 130 -9.25 12.52 -4.27
N PHE A 131 -8.02 12.34 -4.74
CA PHE A 131 -7.52 11.02 -5.13
C PHE A 131 -7.53 10.04 -3.95
N LYS A 132 -7.08 10.46 -2.76
CA LYS A 132 -6.87 9.58 -1.61
C LYS A 132 -8.11 9.25 -0.81
N ILE A 133 -9.17 10.06 -0.89
CA ILE A 133 -10.48 9.71 -0.37
C ILE A 133 -11.05 8.47 -1.07
N PHE A 134 -10.93 8.40 -2.40
CA PHE A 134 -11.36 7.23 -3.17
C PHE A 134 -10.28 6.13 -3.21
N ASN A 135 -9.02 6.56 -3.16
CA ASN A 135 -7.80 5.75 -3.18
C ASN A 135 -7.77 4.72 -4.33
N LYS A 136 -8.40 5.08 -5.47
CA LYS A 136 -8.67 4.18 -6.59
C LYS A 136 -8.37 4.88 -7.92
N ILE A 137 -7.45 4.31 -8.69
CA ILE A 137 -6.99 4.86 -9.98
C ILE A 137 -8.15 4.96 -10.97
N GLU A 138 -9.03 3.97 -11.00
CA GLU A 138 -10.16 3.94 -11.92
C GLU A 138 -11.16 5.07 -11.63
N THR A 139 -11.35 5.43 -10.37
CA THR A 139 -12.22 6.56 -9.98
C THR A 139 -11.61 7.89 -10.42
N TRP A 140 -10.30 8.07 -10.25
CA TRP A 140 -9.61 9.25 -10.75
C TRP A 140 -9.76 9.40 -12.27
N ARG A 141 -9.45 8.32 -13.02
CA ARG A 141 -9.58 8.32 -14.48
C ARG A 141 -11.02 8.57 -14.95
N LEU A 142 -12.01 8.03 -14.23
CA LEU A 142 -13.42 8.32 -14.50
C LEU A 142 -13.71 9.82 -14.40
N LEU A 143 -13.26 10.47 -13.32
CA LEU A 143 -13.46 11.91 -13.12
C LEU A 143 -12.75 12.71 -14.21
N GLU A 144 -11.48 12.41 -14.47
CA GLU A 144 -10.65 13.09 -15.47
C GLU A 144 -11.25 12.96 -16.89
N ASN A 145 -11.71 11.76 -17.27
CA ASN A 145 -12.35 11.54 -18.56
C ASN A 145 -13.66 12.32 -18.76
N ARG A 146 -14.34 12.69 -17.67
CA ARG A 146 -15.67 13.35 -17.71
C ARG A 146 -15.60 14.84 -17.47
N LEU A 147 -14.57 15.31 -16.77
CA LEU A 147 -14.38 16.70 -16.39
C LEU A 147 -13.27 17.38 -17.18
N GLY A 148 -12.36 16.62 -17.79
CA GLY A 148 -11.10 17.12 -18.30
C GLY A 148 -10.09 17.27 -17.17
N ASN A 149 -9.38 18.39 -17.17
CA ASN A 149 -8.38 18.70 -16.15
C ASN A 149 -9.04 18.82 -14.77
N ILE A 150 -8.54 18.05 -13.80
CA ILE A 150 -9.01 18.11 -12.40
C ILE A 150 -8.23 19.23 -11.70
N ILE A 151 -8.81 20.43 -11.68
CA ILE A 151 -8.26 21.60 -10.99
C ILE A 151 -9.28 22.15 -9.99
N TYR A 152 -8.79 22.71 -8.89
CA TYR A 152 -9.61 23.26 -7.83
C TYR A 152 -10.41 24.48 -8.29
N ALA A 153 -9.83 25.34 -9.13
CA ALA A 153 -10.51 26.52 -9.66
C ALA A 153 -11.80 26.20 -10.45
N GLU A 154 -11.93 24.99 -11.02
CA GLU A 154 -13.11 24.54 -11.77
C GLU A 154 -13.97 23.53 -10.99
N TYR A 155 -13.63 23.27 -9.73
CA TYR A 155 -14.33 22.29 -8.92
C TYR A 155 -15.80 22.67 -8.74
N SER A 156 -16.67 21.66 -8.83
CA SER A 156 -18.10 21.82 -8.62
C SER A 156 -18.65 20.56 -7.96
N PHE A 157 -19.13 20.70 -6.72
CA PHE A 157 -19.76 19.60 -5.99
C PHE A 157 -20.76 18.83 -6.86
N LYS A 158 -21.68 19.55 -7.51
CA LYS A 158 -22.75 18.97 -8.32
C LYS A 158 -22.21 18.11 -9.46
N ARG A 159 -21.21 18.59 -10.21
CA ARG A 159 -20.62 17.84 -11.34
C ARG A 159 -19.95 16.56 -10.87
N TYR A 160 -19.19 16.63 -9.78
CA TYR A 160 -18.48 15.47 -9.21
C TYR A 160 -19.46 14.46 -8.63
N ASP A 161 -20.46 14.93 -7.87
CA ASP A 161 -21.52 14.09 -7.33
C ASP A 161 -22.22 13.32 -8.45
N GLU A 162 -22.72 14.00 -9.49
CA GLU A 162 -23.42 13.36 -10.60
C GLU A 162 -22.63 12.23 -11.26
N ILE A 163 -21.32 12.42 -11.47
CA ILE A 163 -20.44 11.40 -12.07
C ILE A 163 -20.30 10.19 -11.14
N LEU A 164 -20.00 10.43 -9.86
CA LEU A 164 -19.78 9.38 -8.86
C LEU A 164 -21.06 8.61 -8.55
N THR A 165 -22.19 9.33 -8.45
CA THR A 165 -23.53 8.78 -8.31
C THR A 165 -23.87 7.85 -9.46
N LYS A 166 -23.66 8.27 -10.71
CA LYS A 166 -23.91 7.43 -11.89
C LYS A 166 -23.02 6.18 -11.90
N ALA A 167 -21.76 6.29 -11.47
CA ALA A 167 -20.87 5.12 -11.36
C ALA A 167 -21.39 4.10 -10.34
N ILE A 168 -21.82 4.57 -9.16
CA ILE A 168 -22.40 3.72 -8.12
C ILE A 168 -23.69 3.04 -8.61
N GLU A 169 -24.58 3.79 -9.27
CA GLU A 169 -25.85 3.28 -9.81
C GLU A 169 -25.63 2.20 -10.89
N ASN A 170 -24.54 2.31 -11.63
CA ASN A 170 -24.10 1.29 -12.60
C ASN A 170 -23.32 0.12 -11.95
N GLY A 171 -23.36 -0.02 -10.63
CA GLY A 171 -22.71 -1.11 -9.90
C GLY A 171 -21.19 -0.99 -9.79
N GLN A 172 -20.60 0.15 -10.15
CA GLN A 172 -19.15 0.36 -10.04
C GLN A 172 -18.78 0.80 -8.63
N SER A 173 -17.85 0.09 -8.00
CA SER A 173 -17.24 0.58 -6.75
C SER A 173 -16.30 1.74 -7.04
N ILE A 174 -16.52 2.88 -6.36
CA ILE A 174 -15.68 4.08 -6.50
C ILE A 174 -14.59 4.19 -5.42
N TYR A 175 -14.60 3.31 -4.41
CA TYR A 175 -13.57 3.27 -3.36
C TYR A 175 -12.70 2.02 -3.51
N SER A 176 -11.43 2.14 -3.13
CA SER A 176 -10.59 0.96 -2.94
C SER A 176 -10.86 0.27 -1.59
N ALA A 177 -10.32 -0.94 -1.41
CA ALA A 177 -10.34 -1.64 -0.13
C ALA A 177 -9.28 -1.14 0.88
N ALA A 178 -8.40 -0.23 0.45
CA ALA A 178 -7.42 0.45 1.30
C ALA A 178 -7.92 1.86 1.63
N TYR A 179 -7.48 2.39 2.77
CA TYR A 179 -7.94 3.69 3.29
C TYR A 179 -9.45 3.72 3.43
N ILE A 180 -9.99 2.80 4.24
CA ILE A 180 -11.43 2.67 4.43
C ILE A 180 -11.94 3.96 5.06
N MET A 181 -12.53 4.83 4.24
CA MET A 181 -13.20 6.04 4.70
C MET A 181 -14.44 5.67 5.51
N PRO A 182 -14.63 6.19 6.73
CA PRO A 182 -15.87 5.99 7.47
C PRO A 182 -17.06 6.61 6.74
N SER A 183 -18.22 5.95 6.76
CA SER A 183 -19.48 6.64 6.45
C SER A 183 -19.75 7.58 7.63
N GLY A 184 -19.96 8.88 7.38
CA GLY A 184 -20.18 9.88 8.43
C GLY A 184 -21.18 9.42 9.50
N GLY A 185 -21.06 9.96 10.73
CA GLY A 185 -21.80 9.51 11.92
C GLY A 185 -23.33 9.45 11.78
N LYS A 186 -24.01 8.91 12.80
CA LYS A 186 -25.46 8.55 12.77
C LYS A 186 -26.43 9.63 12.22
N GLY A 187 -26.07 10.91 12.23
CA GLY A 187 -26.87 12.02 11.67
C GLY A 187 -26.78 12.23 10.15
N LEU A 188 -25.87 11.56 9.43
CA LEU A 188 -25.66 11.68 7.97
C LEU A 188 -26.24 10.50 7.18
N ARG A 189 -27.02 9.61 7.83
CA ARG A 189 -27.52 8.33 7.30
C ARG A 189 -28.33 8.42 6.01
N HIS A 190 -28.81 9.60 5.62
CA HIS A 190 -29.63 9.80 4.42
C HIS A 190 -28.87 10.40 3.22
N THR A 191 -27.59 10.77 3.39
CA THR A 191 -26.74 11.26 2.29
C THR A 191 -25.83 10.15 1.78
N ARG A 192 -25.63 10.03 0.46
CA ARG A 192 -24.70 9.03 -0.09
C ARG A 192 -23.28 9.35 0.41
N LYS A 193 -22.50 8.32 0.72
CA LYS A 193 -21.20 8.44 1.38
C LYS A 193 -20.24 9.42 0.68
N HIS A 194 -20.21 9.44 -0.65
CA HIS A 194 -19.33 10.34 -1.41
C HIS A 194 -19.74 11.82 -1.29
N HIS A 195 -21.00 12.14 -0.99
CA HIS A 195 -21.42 13.52 -0.75
C HIS A 195 -20.71 14.07 0.50
N THR A 196 -20.69 13.27 1.57
CA THR A 196 -20.00 13.64 2.81
C THR A 196 -18.51 13.89 2.58
N HIS A 197 -17.86 13.09 1.73
CA HIS A 197 -16.45 13.28 1.44
C HIS A 197 -16.16 14.47 0.52
N LEU A 198 -17.03 14.75 -0.46
CA LEU A 198 -16.91 15.95 -1.29
C LEU A 198 -17.07 17.22 -0.43
N ASN A 199 -18.05 17.25 0.47
CA ASN A 199 -18.22 18.34 1.44
C ASN A 199 -17.01 18.47 2.39
N LEU A 200 -16.40 17.34 2.75
CA LEU A 200 -15.19 17.34 3.57
C LEU A 200 -14.02 18.03 2.85
N ILE A 201 -13.85 17.76 1.54
CA ILE A 201 -12.84 18.44 0.72
C ILE A 201 -13.13 19.95 0.67
N GLU A 202 -14.36 20.35 0.37
CA GLU A 202 -14.76 21.78 0.35
C GLU A 202 -14.44 22.48 1.66
N ARG A 203 -14.73 21.82 2.78
CA ARG A 203 -14.40 22.34 4.11
C ARG A 203 -12.90 22.51 4.31
N MET A 204 -12.09 21.50 3.97
CA MET A 204 -10.62 21.59 4.08
C MET A 204 -10.06 22.74 3.24
N MET A 205 -10.61 22.99 2.06
CA MET A 205 -10.21 24.10 1.21
C MET A 205 -10.64 25.46 1.79
N THR A 206 -11.88 25.55 2.27
CA THR A 206 -12.42 26.77 2.92
C THR A 206 -11.65 27.14 4.18
N ASP A 207 -11.23 26.14 4.95
CA ASP A 207 -10.45 26.32 6.18
C ASP A 207 -8.96 26.62 5.89
N GLU A 208 -8.57 26.85 4.63
CA GLU A 208 -7.19 27.11 4.17
C GLU A 208 -6.17 26.05 4.66
N LEU A 209 -6.60 24.79 4.75
CA LEU A 209 -5.72 23.71 5.20
C LEU A 209 -4.41 23.57 4.38
N PRO A 210 -4.40 23.72 3.04
CA PRO A 210 -3.15 23.65 2.26
C PRO A 210 -2.09 24.65 2.76
N LYS A 211 -2.51 25.88 3.07
CA LYS A 211 -1.64 26.92 3.61
C LYS A 211 -1.15 26.57 5.02
N LYS A 212 -2.07 26.16 5.90
CA LYS A 212 -1.73 25.72 7.27
C LYS A 212 -0.73 24.55 7.28
N LEU A 213 -0.81 23.65 6.31
CA LEU A 213 0.14 22.54 6.14
C LEU A 213 1.50 23.01 5.62
N THR A 214 1.51 23.96 4.69
CA THR A 214 2.75 24.59 4.20
C THR A 214 3.50 25.28 5.34
N ASP A 215 2.77 25.96 6.23
CA ASP A 215 3.32 26.66 7.39
C ASP A 215 3.61 25.74 8.60
N ALA A 216 3.26 24.45 8.52
CA ALA A 216 3.41 23.55 9.65
C ALA A 216 4.90 23.26 9.92
N PRO A 217 5.39 23.43 11.16
CA PRO A 217 6.82 23.32 11.46
C PRO A 217 7.34 21.88 11.43
N ASN A 218 6.46 20.89 11.49
CA ASN A 218 6.80 19.47 11.48
C ASN A 218 5.60 18.59 11.09
N MET A 219 5.89 17.33 10.77
CA MET A 219 4.89 16.35 10.33
C MET A 219 3.84 16.04 11.41
N HIS A 220 4.20 16.12 12.70
CA HIS A 220 3.25 15.93 13.79
C HIS A 220 2.18 17.02 13.79
N ARG A 221 2.56 18.29 13.63
CA ARG A 221 1.57 19.37 13.52
C ARG A 221 0.70 19.22 12.26
N GLY A 222 1.29 18.82 11.13
CA GLY A 222 0.53 18.52 9.92
C GLY A 222 -0.48 17.37 10.09
N PHE A 223 -0.09 16.34 10.85
CA PHE A 223 -0.98 15.25 11.25
C PHE A 223 -2.14 15.75 12.12
N ASP A 224 -1.86 16.58 13.13
CA ASP A 224 -2.90 17.12 14.02
C ASP A 224 -3.92 17.95 13.22
N LEU A 225 -3.45 18.81 12.33
CA LEU A 225 -4.31 19.62 11.45
C LEU A 225 -5.28 18.76 10.62
N LEU A 226 -4.81 17.62 10.08
CA LEU A 226 -5.68 16.71 9.32
C LEU A 226 -6.66 15.95 10.22
N ARG A 227 -6.22 15.59 11.43
CA ARG A 227 -7.02 14.85 12.42
C ARG A 227 -8.18 15.67 13.00
N GLU A 228 -8.08 17.00 12.97
CA GLU A 228 -9.15 17.91 13.41
C GLU A 228 -10.46 17.73 12.61
N TYR A 229 -10.40 17.12 11.42
CA TYR A 229 -11.56 16.97 10.55
C TYR A 229 -12.41 15.74 10.88
N PRO A 230 -13.75 15.85 10.80
CA PRO A 230 -14.65 14.72 11.02
C PRO A 230 -14.30 13.53 10.13
N THR A 231 -14.43 12.31 10.65
CA THR A 231 -14.13 11.03 9.98
C THR A 231 -12.64 10.76 9.70
N ILE A 232 -11.76 11.73 9.90
CA ILE A 232 -10.30 11.55 9.75
C ILE A 232 -9.70 11.15 11.09
N GLY A 233 -9.69 9.84 11.37
CA GLY A 233 -8.95 9.29 12.51
C GLY A 233 -7.44 9.19 12.26
N ASP A 234 -6.71 8.75 13.28
CA ASP A 234 -5.25 8.60 13.33
C ASP A 234 -4.67 7.96 12.07
N PHE A 235 -5.27 6.84 11.66
CA PHE A 235 -4.80 6.12 10.48
C PHE A 235 -4.88 7.00 9.22
N LEU A 236 -6.03 7.60 8.95
CA LEU A 236 -6.23 8.42 7.74
C LEU A 236 -5.40 9.70 7.79
N ALA A 237 -5.33 10.38 8.94
CA ALA A 237 -4.50 11.56 9.11
C ALA A 237 -3.03 11.25 8.79
N TYR A 238 -2.49 10.15 9.31
CA TYR A 238 -1.10 9.76 9.03
C TYR A 238 -0.87 9.35 7.58
N GLN A 239 -1.82 8.64 6.98
CA GLN A 239 -1.74 8.28 5.56
C GLN A 239 -1.75 9.53 4.66
N PHE A 240 -2.66 10.48 4.93
CA PHE A 240 -2.81 11.72 4.16
C PHE A 240 -1.62 12.66 4.33
N ILE A 241 -1.11 12.87 5.55
CA ILE A 241 0.07 13.73 5.71
C ILE A 241 1.30 13.15 5.01
N THR A 242 1.42 11.82 4.96
CA THR A 242 2.49 11.16 4.17
C THR A 242 2.29 11.36 2.67
N ASP A 243 1.06 11.23 2.18
CA ASP A 243 0.74 11.45 0.76
C ASP A 243 0.95 12.92 0.35
N VAL A 244 0.60 13.88 1.21
CA VAL A 244 0.92 15.31 1.05
C VAL A 244 2.44 15.51 1.05
N ASN A 245 3.17 14.83 1.94
CA ASN A 245 4.62 14.92 2.01
C ASN A 245 5.34 14.24 0.82
N TYR A 246 4.64 13.64 -0.14
CA TYR A 246 5.24 13.31 -1.44
C TYR A 246 5.30 14.50 -2.41
N SER A 247 4.55 15.57 -2.12
CA SER A 247 4.55 16.82 -2.89
C SER A 247 5.53 17.86 -2.31
N GLU A 248 5.52 19.05 -2.93
CA GLU A 248 6.26 20.23 -2.49
C GLU A 248 5.53 21.06 -1.42
N ILE A 249 4.29 20.71 -1.06
CA ILE A 249 3.52 21.38 0.01
C ILE A 249 4.29 21.31 1.34
N THR A 250 4.94 20.17 1.61
CA THR A 250 5.73 19.97 2.84
C THR A 250 7.06 19.30 2.53
N ASN A 251 8.06 19.55 3.37
CA ASN A 251 9.38 18.91 3.27
C ASN A 251 9.82 18.24 4.58
N PHE A 252 8.93 17.46 5.18
CA PHE A 252 9.25 16.77 6.44
C PHE A 252 10.12 15.54 6.19
N SER A 253 11.02 15.28 7.15
CA SER A 253 11.73 14.01 7.20
C SER A 253 10.75 12.88 7.49
N GLU A 254 10.75 11.84 6.65
CA GLU A 254 9.96 10.61 6.86
C GLU A 254 10.46 9.76 8.05
N MET A 255 11.56 10.18 8.69
CA MET A 255 12.08 9.64 9.94
C MET A 255 11.59 10.39 11.20
N SER A 256 10.82 11.47 11.04
CA SER A 256 10.45 12.35 12.17
C SER A 256 9.20 11.89 12.94
N PHE A 257 8.24 11.26 12.26
CA PHE A 257 6.92 10.98 12.85
C PHE A 257 6.27 9.74 12.23
N VAL A 258 5.63 8.92 13.07
CA VAL A 258 4.89 7.72 12.65
C VAL A 258 3.72 7.43 13.57
N VAL A 259 2.60 7.01 12.99
CA VAL A 259 1.44 6.53 13.72
C VAL A 259 1.04 5.15 13.17
N PRO A 260 1.19 4.08 13.96
CA PRO A 260 0.86 2.74 13.50
C PRO A 260 -0.64 2.60 13.22
N GLY A 261 -0.97 2.11 12.03
CA GLY A 261 -2.33 1.67 11.71
C GLY A 261 -2.69 0.32 12.38
N PRO A 262 -3.96 -0.09 12.38
CA PRO A 262 -4.41 -1.32 13.05
C PRO A 262 -3.67 -2.59 12.61
N GLY A 263 -3.36 -2.72 11.31
CA GLY A 263 -2.58 -3.86 10.82
C GLY A 263 -1.13 -3.84 11.28
N ALA A 264 -0.53 -2.66 11.45
CA ALA A 264 0.82 -2.54 11.99
C ALA A 264 0.86 -2.90 13.48
N LEU A 265 -0.14 -2.47 14.26
CA LEU A 265 -0.29 -2.87 15.66
C LEU A 265 -0.40 -4.40 15.81
N ASP A 266 -1.22 -5.05 14.97
CA ASP A 266 -1.27 -6.51 14.89
C ASP A 266 0.09 -7.13 14.55
N GLY A 267 0.80 -6.56 13.58
CA GLY A 267 2.12 -7.03 13.16
C GLY A 267 3.16 -6.93 14.26
N ILE A 268 3.20 -5.79 14.97
CA ILE A 268 4.08 -5.56 16.12
C ILE A 268 3.78 -6.58 17.21
N ARG A 269 2.50 -6.79 17.55
CA ARG A 269 2.10 -7.77 18.56
C ARG A 269 2.54 -9.19 18.22
N LYS A 270 2.53 -9.55 16.93
CA LYS A 270 3.02 -10.85 16.49
C LYS A 270 4.55 -10.94 16.51
N CYS A 271 5.25 -9.88 16.13
CA CYS A 271 6.72 -9.84 16.13
C CYS A 271 7.33 -9.80 17.54
N PHE A 272 6.61 -9.26 18.52
CA PHE A 272 7.13 -9.07 19.88
C PHE A 272 6.15 -9.60 20.93
N ALA A 273 6.62 -10.56 21.72
CA ALA A 273 5.90 -11.06 22.89
C ALA A 273 5.80 -9.98 23.98
N ASP A 274 6.83 -9.14 24.09
CA ASP A 274 6.97 -8.03 25.03
C ASP A 274 7.73 -6.89 24.33
N LEU A 275 7.27 -5.64 24.48
CA LEU A 275 7.91 -4.47 23.86
C LEU A 275 9.04 -3.89 24.72
N GLY A 276 9.27 -4.41 25.94
CA GLY A 276 10.38 -3.98 26.77
C GLY A 276 10.28 -2.51 27.20
N GLY A 277 9.06 -2.03 27.46
CA GLY A 277 8.81 -0.63 27.83
C GLY A 277 8.75 0.36 26.66
N LEU A 278 9.01 -0.08 25.42
CA LEU A 278 8.78 0.74 24.24
C LEU A 278 7.30 0.74 23.84
N ASN A 279 6.85 1.84 23.24
CA ASN A 279 5.56 1.90 22.53
C ASN A 279 5.70 1.52 21.06
N GLU A 280 4.57 1.34 20.36
CA GLU A 280 4.54 0.88 18.97
C GLU A 280 5.24 1.82 17.98
N PRO A 281 5.08 3.16 18.04
CA PRO A 281 5.92 4.09 17.27
C PRO A 281 7.42 3.92 17.52
N GLU A 282 7.85 3.69 18.76
CA GLU A 282 9.25 3.45 19.11
C GLU A 282 9.77 2.14 18.56
N ILE A 283 8.95 1.08 18.55
CA ILE A 283 9.28 -0.18 17.89
C ILE A 283 9.51 0.04 16.39
N ILE A 284 8.68 0.84 15.72
CA ILE A 284 8.88 1.14 14.29
C ILE A 284 10.19 1.91 14.06
N LYS A 285 10.51 2.88 14.93
CA LYS A 285 11.80 3.59 14.89
C LYS A 285 12.97 2.65 15.12
N LEU A 286 12.84 1.70 16.04
CA LEU A 286 13.84 0.66 16.30
C LEU A 286 14.08 -0.20 15.05
N MET A 287 13.01 -0.67 14.39
CA MET A 287 13.13 -1.41 13.14
C MET A 287 13.89 -0.60 12.08
N ALA A 288 13.49 0.65 11.85
CA ALA A 288 14.14 1.49 10.84
C ALA A 288 15.62 1.75 11.17
N LYS A 289 15.97 1.96 12.44
CA LYS A 289 17.36 2.15 12.88
C LYS A 289 18.21 0.89 12.69
N ASN A 290 17.64 -0.28 12.97
CA ASN A 290 18.38 -1.55 12.98
C ASN A 290 18.33 -2.31 11.65
N GLN A 291 17.62 -1.80 10.63
CA GLN A 291 17.37 -2.54 9.37
C GLN A 291 18.62 -3.16 8.74
N LYS A 292 19.73 -2.42 8.68
CA LYS A 292 20.99 -2.92 8.09
C LYS A 292 21.55 -4.09 8.89
N PHE A 293 21.62 -3.91 10.21
CA PHE A 293 22.09 -4.96 11.13
C PHE A 293 21.22 -6.22 11.03
N GLU A 294 19.90 -6.08 10.94
CA GLU A 294 18.99 -7.23 10.87
C GLU A 294 19.09 -7.99 9.56
N PHE A 295 19.26 -7.28 8.44
CA PHE A 295 19.55 -7.92 7.17
C PHE A 295 20.87 -8.69 7.21
N GLU A 296 21.93 -8.09 7.77
CA GLU A 296 23.24 -8.72 7.92
C GLU A 296 23.19 -9.95 8.86
N ARG A 297 22.56 -9.81 10.03
CA ARG A 297 22.39 -10.89 11.03
C ARG A 297 21.71 -12.12 10.42
N LEU A 298 20.74 -11.90 9.53
CA LEU A 298 19.97 -12.95 8.87
C LEU A 298 20.57 -13.41 7.53
N GLY A 299 21.69 -12.84 7.09
CA GLY A 299 22.29 -13.12 5.78
C GLY A 299 21.37 -12.75 4.61
N LEU A 300 20.53 -11.73 4.78
CA LEU A 300 19.55 -11.30 3.78
C LEU A 300 20.12 -10.20 2.90
N ASP A 301 20.13 -10.46 1.60
CA ASP A 301 20.47 -9.47 0.59
C ASP A 301 19.27 -8.54 0.31
N PHE A 302 19.20 -7.43 1.07
CA PHE A 302 18.20 -6.38 0.88
C PHE A 302 18.74 -5.24 0.02
N HIS A 303 18.17 -5.10 -1.17
CA HIS A 303 18.48 -4.01 -2.08
C HIS A 303 17.60 -2.80 -1.78
N SER A 304 18.18 -1.72 -1.27
CA SER A 304 17.44 -0.47 -1.09
C SER A 304 16.95 0.11 -2.42
N ILE A 305 15.98 1.03 -2.40
CA ILE A 305 15.65 1.80 -3.61
C ILE A 305 16.73 2.85 -3.85
N PHE A 306 17.77 2.44 -4.58
CA PHE A 306 18.83 3.31 -5.07
C PHE A 306 19.54 4.08 -3.95
N GLY A 307 19.89 3.38 -2.87
CA GLY A 307 20.61 3.94 -1.72
C GLY A 307 19.71 4.51 -0.62
N ARG A 308 18.41 4.71 -0.87
CA ARG A 308 17.48 5.20 0.15
C ARG A 308 17.04 4.06 1.10
N PRO A 309 17.38 4.10 2.40
CA PRO A 309 16.97 3.07 3.36
C PRO A 309 15.46 3.11 3.61
N LEU A 310 14.90 2.04 4.17
CA LEU A 310 13.50 2.01 4.61
C LEU A 310 13.24 3.15 5.60
N GLN A 311 12.15 3.89 5.39
CA GLN A 311 11.71 4.96 6.28
C GLN A 311 10.65 4.44 7.28
N LEU A 312 10.24 5.26 8.25
CA LEU A 312 9.27 4.82 9.27
C LEU A 312 7.95 4.35 8.66
N ILE A 313 7.46 5.02 7.62
CA ILE A 313 6.25 4.61 6.91
C ILE A 313 6.40 3.24 6.24
N ASP A 314 7.58 2.94 5.68
CA ASP A 314 7.85 1.67 5.05
C ASP A 314 7.89 0.55 6.09
N CYS A 315 8.56 0.78 7.24
CA CYS A 315 8.58 -0.15 8.36
C CYS A 315 7.19 -0.39 8.96
N GLN A 316 6.40 0.66 9.16
CA GLN A 316 5.02 0.56 9.60
C GLN A 316 4.19 -0.27 8.62
N ASN A 317 4.35 -0.06 7.32
CA ASN A 317 3.64 -0.83 6.30
C ASN A 317 4.05 -2.29 6.28
N LEU A 318 5.35 -2.58 6.40
CA LEU A 318 5.86 -3.94 6.53
C LEU A 318 5.21 -4.69 7.71
N PHE A 319 5.00 -4.05 8.86
CA PHE A 319 4.26 -4.70 9.95
C PHE A 319 2.83 -5.09 9.56
N CYS A 320 2.12 -4.23 8.82
CA CYS A 320 0.77 -4.54 8.32
C CYS A 320 0.79 -5.74 7.34
N GLU A 321 1.80 -5.81 6.49
CA GLU A 321 1.97 -6.93 5.56
C GLU A 321 2.37 -8.22 6.27
N VAL A 322 3.23 -8.14 7.28
CA VAL A 322 3.69 -9.28 8.08
C VAL A 322 2.60 -9.83 8.98
N ASP A 323 1.70 -8.98 9.51
CA ASP A 323 0.46 -9.46 10.12
C ASP A 323 -0.31 -10.35 9.15
N LYS A 324 -0.51 -9.91 7.90
CA LYS A 324 -1.23 -10.72 6.90
C LYS A 324 -0.47 -12.01 6.59
N TYR A 325 0.82 -11.93 6.30
CA TYR A 325 1.66 -13.06 5.91
C TYR A 325 1.74 -14.13 7.02
N SER A 326 1.94 -13.71 8.27
CA SER A 326 2.07 -14.60 9.42
C SER A 326 0.80 -15.37 9.76
N ARG A 327 -0.38 -14.94 9.33
CA ARG A 327 -1.63 -15.71 9.50
C ARG A 327 -1.56 -17.11 8.88
N ILE A 328 -0.76 -17.27 7.83
CA ILE A 328 -0.56 -18.55 7.14
C ILE A 328 0.75 -19.18 7.59
N LYS A 329 1.82 -18.37 7.71
CA LYS A 329 3.15 -18.90 8.05
C LYS A 329 3.29 -19.36 9.51
N HIS A 330 2.63 -18.65 10.43
CA HIS A 330 2.70 -18.83 11.89
C HIS A 330 1.27 -18.76 12.49
N PRO A 331 0.36 -19.68 12.10
CA PRO A 331 -1.06 -19.62 12.48
C PRO A 331 -1.30 -19.69 13.99
N GLU A 332 -0.34 -20.20 14.76
CA GLU A 332 -0.35 -20.26 16.22
C GLU A 332 -0.14 -18.90 16.90
N ILE A 333 0.42 -17.91 16.19
CA ILE A 333 0.71 -16.58 16.75
C ILE A 333 -0.41 -15.61 16.38
N SER A 334 -1.20 -15.24 17.39
CA SER A 334 -2.35 -14.34 17.23
C SER A 334 -1.97 -12.86 17.34
N GLY A 335 -2.59 -12.03 16.50
CA GLY A 335 -2.58 -10.58 16.64
C GLY A 335 -3.68 -10.10 17.60
N ILE A 336 -3.77 -8.78 17.79
CA ILE A 336 -4.80 -8.09 18.57
C ILE A 336 -6.21 -8.35 18.02
N SER A 337 -6.38 -8.30 16.70
CA SER A 337 -7.69 -8.38 16.05
C SER A 337 -8.22 -9.81 15.85
N GLY A 338 -7.42 -10.84 16.13
CA GLY A 338 -7.80 -12.25 15.93
C GLY A 338 -8.00 -12.66 14.46
N ARG A 339 -7.57 -11.86 13.49
CA ARG A 339 -7.71 -12.17 12.05
C ARG A 339 -6.80 -13.35 11.67
N THR A 340 -7.38 -14.40 11.10
CA THR A 340 -6.67 -15.66 10.75
C THR A 340 -6.55 -15.94 9.26
N ARG A 341 -7.20 -15.17 8.38
CA ARG A 341 -7.20 -15.42 6.92
C ARG A 341 -6.73 -14.22 6.12
N ILE A 342 -6.16 -14.48 4.94
CA ILE A 342 -5.90 -13.48 3.91
C ILE A 342 -7.01 -13.55 2.87
N LYS A 343 -7.76 -12.46 2.67
CA LYS A 343 -8.92 -12.43 1.77
C LYS A 343 -8.55 -12.14 0.31
N GLN A 344 -7.51 -11.33 0.09
CA GLN A 344 -7.16 -10.84 -1.25
C GLN A 344 -6.08 -11.71 -1.88
N LYS A 345 -6.45 -12.42 -2.95
CA LYS A 345 -5.50 -13.11 -3.83
C LYS A 345 -4.77 -12.12 -4.72
N TYR A 346 -3.53 -12.44 -5.10
CA TYR A 346 -2.77 -11.68 -6.07
C TYR A 346 -3.33 -11.91 -7.46
N SER A 347 -3.42 -10.84 -8.25
CA SER A 347 -3.66 -10.91 -9.68
C SER A 347 -2.67 -9.97 -10.36
N ALA A 348 -1.95 -10.50 -11.35
CA ALA A 348 -0.89 -9.76 -12.01
C ALA A 348 -1.47 -8.65 -12.90
N ASN A 349 -1.23 -7.39 -12.52
CA ASN A 349 -1.42 -6.27 -13.42
C ASN A 349 -0.18 -6.12 -14.31
N ARG A 350 -0.33 -6.47 -15.60
CA ARG A 350 0.73 -6.46 -16.61
C ARG A 350 1.08 -5.07 -17.13
N GLN A 351 0.33 -4.03 -16.78
CA GLN A 351 0.70 -2.67 -17.18
C GLN A 351 2.02 -2.28 -16.51
N PRO A 352 3.06 -1.94 -17.29
CA PRO A 352 4.33 -1.53 -16.72
C PRO A 352 4.14 -0.29 -15.86
N ILE A 353 5.01 -0.13 -14.87
CA ILE A 353 5.08 1.09 -14.07
C ILE A 353 6.39 1.75 -14.44
N ASP A 354 6.29 2.95 -15.01
CA ASP A 354 7.47 3.79 -15.13
C ASP A 354 7.75 4.38 -13.75
N TYR A 355 8.55 3.69 -12.93
CA TYR A 355 8.83 4.14 -11.57
C TYR A 355 9.46 5.53 -11.53
N TRP A 356 8.97 6.38 -10.64
CA TRP A 356 9.51 7.70 -10.28
C TRP A 356 9.00 8.10 -8.91
N TYR A 357 9.84 8.81 -8.19
CA TYR A 357 9.68 9.09 -6.78
C TYR A 357 9.65 10.61 -6.55
N PRO A 358 9.23 11.09 -5.37
CA PRO A 358 9.28 12.51 -5.06
C PRO A 358 10.67 13.10 -5.41
N PRO A 359 10.75 14.19 -6.21
CA PRO A 359 12.02 14.76 -6.66
C PRO A 359 12.99 15.08 -5.52
N LYS A 360 12.46 15.54 -4.38
CA LYS A 360 13.22 15.80 -3.16
C LYS A 360 13.98 14.60 -2.59
N TRP A 361 13.73 13.38 -3.08
CA TRP A 361 14.51 12.21 -2.71
C TRP A 361 15.82 12.08 -3.50
N GLY A 362 15.96 12.77 -4.64
CA GLY A 362 17.20 12.80 -5.43
C GLY A 362 17.56 11.49 -6.12
N ILE A 363 16.63 10.53 -6.25
CA ILE A 363 16.92 9.18 -6.78
C ILE A 363 16.44 8.94 -8.22
N ASN A 364 15.71 9.87 -8.83
CA ASN A 364 15.06 9.64 -10.12
C ASN A 364 16.05 9.45 -11.29
N GLU A 365 17.19 10.12 -11.25
CA GLU A 365 18.25 9.94 -12.26
C GLU A 365 18.84 8.53 -12.17
N THR A 366 19.13 8.05 -10.96
CA THR A 366 19.59 6.67 -10.74
C THR A 366 18.56 5.63 -11.18
N VAL A 367 17.27 5.88 -10.95
CA VAL A 367 16.17 5.01 -11.42
C VAL A 367 16.17 4.91 -12.94
N LYS A 368 16.34 6.03 -13.63
CA LYS A 368 16.39 6.11 -15.10
C LYS A 368 17.60 5.34 -15.64
N GLN A 369 18.80 5.64 -15.14
CA GLN A 369 20.04 4.97 -15.51
C GLN A 369 19.98 3.45 -15.28
N TYR A 370 19.39 3.01 -14.16
CA TYR A 370 19.23 1.58 -13.87
C TYR A 370 18.40 0.86 -14.93
N LYS A 371 17.30 1.47 -15.39
CA LYS A 371 16.45 0.89 -16.45
C LYS A 371 17.19 0.84 -17.78
N GLU A 372 17.85 1.93 -18.17
CA GLU A 372 18.60 2.01 -19.43
C GLU A 372 19.73 0.98 -19.47
N ASN A 373 20.52 0.87 -18.40
CA ASN A 373 21.60 -0.10 -18.29
C ASN A 373 21.09 -1.55 -18.38
N TYR A 374 19.96 -1.85 -17.75
CA TYR A 374 19.40 -3.20 -17.79
C TYR A 374 18.83 -3.57 -19.18
N VAL A 375 18.17 -2.63 -19.86
CA VAL A 375 17.71 -2.80 -21.24
C VAL A 375 18.89 -3.06 -22.17
N ASN A 376 19.95 -2.26 -22.06
CA ASN A 376 21.17 -2.40 -22.88
C ASN A 376 21.89 -3.73 -22.62
N THR A 377 21.98 -4.16 -21.37
CA THR A 377 22.62 -5.45 -21.00
C THR A 377 21.83 -6.64 -21.54
N ASN A 378 20.49 -6.59 -21.48
CA ASN A 378 19.63 -7.64 -22.03
C ASN A 378 19.60 -7.69 -23.55
N LEU A 379 19.78 -6.54 -24.23
CA LEU A 379 19.91 -6.50 -25.68
C LEU A 379 21.25 -7.11 -26.12
N LYS A 380 22.35 -6.77 -25.45
CA LYS A 380 23.68 -7.36 -25.73
C LYS A 380 23.73 -8.86 -25.47
N SER A 381 23.13 -9.34 -24.37
CA SER A 381 23.08 -10.78 -24.07
C SER A 381 22.19 -11.57 -25.05
N LYS A 382 21.11 -10.97 -25.56
CA LYS A 382 20.27 -11.58 -26.62
C LYS A 382 20.91 -11.55 -28.01
N LEU A 383 21.81 -10.61 -28.27
CA LEU A 383 22.53 -10.49 -29.53
C LEU A 383 23.86 -11.27 -29.56
N GLY A 384 24.23 -11.95 -28.46
CA GLY A 384 25.45 -12.75 -28.38
C GLY A 384 26.74 -11.93 -28.43
N VAL A 385 26.68 -10.63 -28.15
CA VAL A 385 27.84 -9.74 -28.13
C VAL A 385 28.27 -9.56 -26.68
N VAL A 386 29.17 -10.43 -26.22
CA VAL A 386 29.90 -10.27 -24.94
C VAL A 386 31.19 -9.50 -25.19
#